data_AF-A0A7G2N3G8-F1
#
_entry.id   AF-A0A7G2N3G8-F1
#
_cell.length_a   1.000
_cell.length_b   1.000
_cell.length_c   1.000
_cell.angle_alpha   90.00
_cell.angle_beta   90.00
_cell.angle_gamma   90.00
#
_symmetry.space_group_name_H-M   'P 1'
#
loop_
_entity.id
_entity.type
_entity.pdbx_description
1 polymer ?
#
loop_
_entity_poly.entity_id
_entity_poly.type
_entity_poly.pdbx_seq_one_letter_code
_entity_poly.pdbx_strand_id
1 'polypeptide(L)'
;MKNHRTIIKSISFSLLCVLLTNPIDDLGVLANSVTVEESQQNTIETPENSTDKKKLSTEDVLNSTQKIQTPTSPEHHATDDTDNLKNNTLKSRKGQPQIATVNGTITYLDESGNTLLPSKAVPSQIGGTFNFSVAEPINGYQLDLTKSKVLTTINGSLQTVTIKEAMGASHVETLDAFIAHINQQAITAGVQDVELQYVYNNITVNGTITYLDESGNTLLPSKAVPSQIGGTFNFSVAEPINGYQLDLTKSKVLTTINGSLQSITIKEAMAASHIETLDAFIAHINQQAIAVGVQNVELQYVYTKDAVSGGDITVSYEDESGHKLAEDMIQSGNVG
;
A
#
# COMPACT_ATOMS: atom_id res chain seq x y z
N MET A 1 1.75 -36.20 20.58
CA MET A 1 0.81 -35.44 19.72
C MET A 1 0.46 -34.10 20.37
N LYS A 2 1.28 -33.06 20.17
CA LYS A 2 1.00 -31.65 20.50
C LYS A 2 1.85 -30.78 19.57
N ASN A 3 1.25 -30.06 18.60
CA ASN A 3 1.78 -28.85 17.92
C ASN A 3 0.89 -28.34 16.76
N HIS A 4 -0.42 -28.20 16.97
CA HIS A 4 -1.35 -27.55 16.01
C HIS A 4 -2.21 -26.43 16.61
N ARG A 5 -2.01 -26.05 17.89
CA ARG A 5 -2.77 -24.97 18.55
C ARG A 5 -2.09 -23.59 18.55
N THR A 6 -0.85 -23.48 18.09
CA THR A 6 -0.07 -22.23 18.14
C THR A 6 -0.32 -21.33 16.93
N ILE A 7 -0.34 -21.90 15.72
CA ILE A 7 -0.43 -21.14 14.45
C ILE A 7 -1.77 -20.40 14.35
N ILE A 8 -2.89 -21.07 14.66
CA ILE A 8 -4.24 -20.48 14.61
C ILE A 8 -4.31 -19.22 15.48
N LYS A 9 -3.80 -19.26 16.72
CA LYS A 9 -3.79 -18.09 17.61
C LYS A 9 -3.03 -16.90 17.04
N SER A 10 -1.92 -17.12 16.33
CA SER A 10 -1.13 -16.04 15.74
C SER A 10 -1.84 -15.36 14.57
N ILE A 11 -2.63 -16.11 13.79
CA ILE A 11 -3.42 -15.55 12.68
C ILE A 11 -4.64 -14.81 13.22
N SER A 12 -5.39 -15.41 14.15
CA SER A 12 -6.53 -14.75 14.80
C SER A 12 -6.13 -13.44 15.45
N PHE A 13 -4.99 -13.38 16.16
CA PHE A 13 -4.52 -12.15 16.83
C PHE A 13 -4.11 -11.06 15.83
N SER A 14 -3.56 -11.41 14.66
CA SER A 14 -3.21 -10.42 13.63
C SER A 14 -4.45 -9.74 13.04
N LEU A 15 -5.49 -10.52 12.69
CA LEU A 15 -6.77 -9.96 12.24
C LEU A 15 -7.49 -9.16 13.34
N LEU A 16 -7.38 -9.62 14.59
CA LEU A 16 -7.89 -8.95 15.80
C LEU A 16 -7.20 -7.59 16.08
N CYS A 17 -6.02 -7.33 15.51
CA CYS A 17 -5.28 -6.08 15.67
C CYS A 17 -5.37 -5.13 14.46
N VAL A 18 -5.82 -5.61 13.29
CA VAL A 18 -6.07 -4.75 12.11
C VAL A 18 -7.52 -4.26 12.07
N LEU A 19 -8.43 -5.09 12.57
CA LEU A 19 -9.69 -4.62 13.15
C LEU A 19 -9.42 -4.23 14.62
N LEU A 20 -10.43 -3.73 15.32
CA LEU A 20 -10.53 -3.53 16.78
C LEU A 20 -9.49 -2.61 17.49
N THR A 21 -8.38 -2.22 16.86
CA THR A 21 -7.44 -1.25 17.45
C THR A 21 -7.99 0.18 17.37
N ASN A 22 -7.92 0.90 18.50
CA ASN A 22 -8.29 2.32 18.54
C ASN A 22 -7.19 3.18 17.88
N PRO A 23 -7.52 4.07 16.93
CA PRO A 23 -6.51 4.91 16.28
C PRO A 23 -6.19 6.15 17.12
N ILE A 24 -5.30 6.00 18.10
CA ILE A 24 -4.44 7.01 18.74
C ILE A 24 -3.32 6.22 19.47
N ASP A 25 -2.12 6.78 19.51
CA ASP A 25 -0.92 6.20 20.18
C ASP A 25 -0.36 4.87 19.60
N ASP A 26 -0.01 4.85 18.31
CA ASP A 26 1.41 4.59 17.94
C ASP A 26 1.75 5.05 16.49
N LEU A 27 2.58 6.09 16.36
CA LEU A 27 3.31 6.43 15.12
C LEU A 27 4.81 6.17 15.32
N GLY A 28 5.15 4.97 15.78
CA GLY A 28 6.51 4.54 16.12
C GLY A 28 6.78 3.07 15.83
N VAL A 29 7.94 2.81 15.22
CA VAL A 29 8.69 1.55 15.35
C VAL A 29 7.95 0.24 14.98
N LEU A 30 7.55 0.10 13.71
CA LEU A 30 7.65 -1.22 13.04
C LEU A 30 9.06 -1.42 12.47
N ALA A 31 10.03 -1.60 13.37
CA ALA A 31 11.42 -1.89 13.02
C ALA A 31 11.69 -3.41 13.04
N ASN A 32 12.24 -3.94 11.94
CA ASN A 32 12.95 -5.21 11.79
C ASN A 32 12.60 -6.36 12.75
N SER A 33 11.61 -7.18 12.40
CA SER A 33 11.54 -8.58 12.84
C SER A 33 12.28 -9.50 11.86
N VAL A 34 13.61 -9.35 11.74
CA VAL A 34 14.44 -10.36 11.06
C VAL A 34 14.59 -11.54 12.02
N THR A 35 13.84 -12.62 11.77
CA THR A 35 14.00 -13.88 12.51
C THR A 35 15.37 -14.45 12.24
N VAL A 36 16.21 -14.51 13.27
CA VAL A 36 17.45 -15.30 13.28
C VAL A 36 17.07 -16.77 13.39
N GLU A 37 17.44 -17.58 12.39
CA GLU A 37 17.42 -19.03 12.55
C GLU A 37 18.59 -19.46 13.44
N GLU A 38 18.30 -20.14 14.55
CA GLU A 38 19.34 -20.68 15.42
C GLU A 38 20.07 -21.85 14.75
N SER A 39 21.39 -21.85 14.89
CA SER A 39 22.28 -22.84 14.28
C SER A 39 22.05 -24.26 14.82
N GLN A 40 21.93 -25.24 13.91
CA GLN A 40 22.26 -26.61 14.27
C GLN A 40 23.79 -26.77 14.32
N GLN A 41 24.32 -27.22 15.46
CA GLN A 41 25.72 -27.54 15.61
C GLN A 41 26.06 -28.83 14.85
N ASN A 42 27.13 -28.80 14.06
CA ASN A 42 27.91 -30.01 13.83
C ASN A 42 29.40 -29.68 13.98
N THR A 43 30.02 -30.25 14.99
CA THR A 43 31.46 -30.17 15.23
C THR A 43 32.15 -31.29 14.44
N ILE A 44 33.26 -31.01 13.77
CA ILE A 44 34.46 -31.87 13.71
C ILE A 44 35.60 -31.16 12.94
N GLU A 45 36.77 -31.14 13.60
CA GLU A 45 38.16 -31.06 13.12
C GLU A 45 38.60 -30.06 12.03
N THR A 46 39.67 -29.33 12.37
CA THR A 46 40.65 -28.76 11.44
C THR A 46 41.94 -29.58 11.56
N PRO A 47 42.70 -29.76 10.47
CA PRO A 47 44.15 -29.56 10.61
C PRO A 47 44.83 -28.79 9.45
N GLU A 48 45.62 -27.79 9.86
CA GLU A 48 46.95 -27.37 9.38
C GLU A 48 47.39 -27.35 7.89
N ASN A 49 48.23 -26.34 7.59
CA ASN A 49 49.29 -26.30 6.56
C ASN A 49 48.89 -26.26 5.06
N SER A 50 49.71 -25.78 4.11
CA SER A 50 50.83 -24.81 4.14
C SER A 50 51.34 -24.52 2.72
N THR A 51 51.71 -23.27 2.40
CA THR A 51 52.53 -22.86 1.22
C THR A 51 51.92 -23.22 -0.18
N ASP A 52 52.43 -22.82 -1.36
CA ASP A 52 53.59 -21.97 -1.71
C ASP A 52 53.40 -21.18 -3.05
N LYS A 53 54.12 -20.06 -3.18
CA LYS A 53 54.80 -19.51 -4.39
C LYS A 53 54.21 -19.64 -5.85
N LYS A 54 54.02 -18.45 -6.48
CA LYS A 54 54.87 -17.87 -7.58
C LYS A 54 54.47 -17.97 -9.10
N LYS A 55 54.87 -16.91 -9.85
CA LYS A 55 54.91 -16.65 -11.33
C LYS A 55 53.56 -16.26 -12.00
N LEU A 56 53.42 -15.19 -12.83
CA LEU A 56 54.13 -14.71 -14.06
C LEU A 56 53.72 -15.54 -15.30
N SER A 57 53.30 -15.03 -16.48
CA SER A 57 53.43 -13.72 -17.20
C SER A 57 52.03 -13.33 -17.80
N THR A 58 51.64 -12.12 -18.25
CA THR A 58 52.14 -11.26 -19.37
C THR A 58 52.36 -12.03 -20.68
N GLU A 59 52.11 -11.51 -21.90
CA GLU A 59 51.68 -10.19 -22.42
C GLU A 59 50.34 -10.34 -23.24
N ASP A 60 49.79 -9.50 -24.15
CA ASP A 60 50.07 -8.15 -24.69
C ASP A 60 48.82 -7.51 -25.42
N VAL A 61 48.90 -6.21 -25.81
CA VAL A 61 48.41 -5.53 -27.07
C VAL A 61 46.93 -5.65 -27.58
N LEU A 62 46.23 -4.63 -28.11
CA LEU A 62 46.52 -3.25 -28.61
C LEU A 62 45.37 -2.29 -28.19
N ASN A 63 45.51 -1.21 -27.42
CA ASN A 63 46.16 0.11 -27.63
C ASN A 63 45.52 1.05 -28.68
N SER A 64 44.96 2.18 -28.21
CA SER A 64 45.07 3.49 -28.86
C SER A 64 44.93 4.62 -27.83
N THR A 65 45.55 5.78 -28.10
CA THR A 65 45.99 6.74 -27.07
C THR A 65 45.63 8.18 -27.40
N GLN A 66 45.22 8.98 -26.40
CA GLN A 66 45.68 10.36 -26.32
C GLN A 66 45.79 10.88 -24.87
N LYS A 67 46.98 11.37 -24.51
CA LYS A 67 47.25 12.18 -23.30
C LYS A 67 47.24 13.66 -23.69
N ILE A 68 46.88 14.52 -22.73
CA ILE A 68 47.38 15.90 -22.67
C ILE A 68 48.00 16.09 -21.28
N GLN A 69 49.10 16.86 -21.21
CA GLN A 69 49.97 16.95 -20.04
C GLN A 69 49.71 18.21 -19.19
N THR A 70 50.01 18.11 -17.91
CA THR A 70 50.26 19.26 -17.04
C THR A 70 51.60 19.93 -17.42
N PRO A 71 51.67 21.27 -17.53
CA PRO A 71 52.93 21.99 -17.66
C PRO A 71 53.60 22.17 -16.28
N THR A 72 54.92 22.00 -16.23
CA THR A 72 55.77 22.30 -15.07
C THR A 72 56.21 23.76 -15.05
N SER A 73 56.44 24.32 -13.86
CA SER A 73 57.03 25.65 -13.67
C SER A 73 58.52 25.53 -13.30
N PRO A 74 59.43 26.32 -13.90
CA PRO A 74 60.82 26.42 -13.46
C PRO A 74 61.01 27.53 -12.41
N GLU A 75 61.98 27.36 -11.52
CA GLU A 75 62.44 28.40 -10.57
C GLU A 75 63.52 29.30 -11.18
N HIS A 76 63.60 30.56 -10.75
CA HIS A 76 64.87 31.29 -10.65
C HIS A 76 64.78 32.45 -9.63
N HIS A 77 65.94 32.93 -9.16
CA HIS A 77 66.06 33.75 -7.94
C HIS A 77 65.45 35.18 -7.97
N ALA A 78 64.68 35.46 -6.91
CA ALA A 78 64.77 36.58 -5.96
C ALA A 78 65.35 37.95 -6.36
N THR A 79 64.60 39.00 -5.99
CA THR A 79 65.10 40.15 -5.20
C THR A 79 64.02 40.61 -4.21
N ASP A 80 64.43 41.35 -3.18
CA ASP A 80 63.59 41.92 -2.12
C ASP A 80 62.93 43.24 -2.56
N ASP A 81 61.77 43.58 -1.98
CA ASP A 81 61.26 44.95 -1.77
C ASP A 81 59.82 44.91 -1.19
N THR A 82 59.66 45.34 0.07
CA THR A 82 58.34 45.56 0.68
C THR A 82 57.87 47.01 0.50
N ASP A 83 56.85 47.25 -0.34
CA ASP A 83 55.81 48.25 -0.04
C ASP A 83 54.52 48.06 -0.89
N ASN A 84 53.53 48.89 -0.59
CA ASN A 84 52.37 49.28 -1.40
C ASN A 84 51.16 48.34 -1.40
N LEU A 85 50.66 48.06 -0.19
CA LEU A 85 49.24 47.81 0.04
C LEU A 85 48.42 49.08 -0.28
N LYS A 86 48.17 49.36 -1.56
CA LYS A 86 47.13 50.28 -2.05
C LYS A 86 46.83 50.07 -3.54
N ASN A 87 45.60 50.45 -3.92
CA ASN A 87 45.19 50.71 -5.29
C ASN A 87 45.22 49.53 -6.28
N ASN A 88 44.44 48.47 -6.01
CA ASN A 88 43.73 47.80 -7.10
C ASN A 88 42.22 47.99 -6.93
N THR A 89 41.71 49.10 -7.47
CA THR A 89 40.28 49.39 -7.57
C THR A 89 39.58 48.20 -8.23
N LEU A 90 38.54 47.67 -7.57
CA LEU A 90 37.65 46.67 -8.16
C LEU A 90 37.06 47.20 -9.46
N LYS A 91 37.69 46.84 -10.59
CA LYS A 91 37.13 47.02 -11.93
C LYS A 91 35.94 46.06 -12.04
N SER A 92 34.78 46.55 -11.61
CA SER A 92 33.50 45.84 -11.71
C SER A 92 33.38 45.22 -13.09
N ARG A 93 33.24 43.89 -13.15
CA ARG A 93 33.18 43.11 -14.40
C ARG A 93 31.82 43.34 -15.06
N LYS A 94 31.71 44.48 -15.74
CA LYS A 94 30.51 44.97 -16.39
C LYS A 94 30.00 43.92 -17.40
N GLY A 95 28.85 43.30 -17.11
CA GLY A 95 28.13 42.45 -18.06
C GLY A 95 28.57 40.98 -18.13
N GLN A 96 28.58 40.26 -17.00
CA GLN A 96 27.95 38.93 -17.04
C GLN A 96 26.44 39.16 -16.87
N PRO A 97 25.56 38.59 -17.72
CA PRO A 97 24.13 38.64 -17.47
C PRO A 97 23.82 37.86 -16.19
N GLN A 98 23.13 38.49 -15.23
CA GLN A 98 22.42 37.72 -14.22
C GLN A 98 21.27 37.02 -14.94
N ILE A 99 21.42 35.72 -15.17
CA ILE A 99 20.33 34.88 -15.64
C ILE A 99 19.32 34.82 -14.50
N ALA A 100 18.07 35.23 -14.76
CA ALA A 100 17.06 35.27 -13.72
C ALA A 100 16.77 33.84 -13.22
N THR A 101 16.81 33.66 -11.90
CA THR A 101 16.35 32.44 -11.24
C THR A 101 14.86 32.27 -11.47
N VAL A 102 14.43 31.04 -11.71
CA VAL A 102 13.03 30.65 -11.83
C VAL A 102 12.77 29.64 -10.73
N ASN A 103 11.72 29.87 -9.95
CA ASN A 103 11.32 28.94 -8.91
C ASN A 103 10.75 27.68 -9.57
N GLY A 104 11.01 26.54 -8.93
CA GLY A 104 10.42 25.26 -9.28
C GLY A 104 10.07 24.54 -8.00
N THR A 105 8.89 23.92 -7.94
CA THR A 105 8.39 23.24 -6.74
C THR A 105 7.71 21.93 -7.11
N ILE A 106 7.83 20.91 -6.27
CA ILE A 106 6.97 19.73 -6.28
C ILE A 106 6.16 19.72 -4.98
N THR A 107 4.83 19.58 -5.09
CA THR A 107 3.92 19.39 -3.96
C THR A 107 3.20 18.04 -4.06
N TYR A 108 2.85 17.48 -2.91
CA TYR A 108 2.19 16.18 -2.77
C TYR A 108 0.97 16.39 -1.88
N LEU A 109 -0.24 16.37 -2.47
CA LEU A 109 -1.48 16.77 -1.81
C LEU A 109 -2.54 15.66 -1.83
N ASP A 110 -3.47 15.69 -0.88
CA ASP A 110 -4.72 14.91 -0.95
C ASP A 110 -5.79 15.58 -1.84
N GLU A 111 -6.95 14.94 -1.98
CA GLU A 111 -8.10 15.46 -2.74
C GLU A 111 -8.63 16.82 -2.24
N SER A 112 -8.38 17.17 -0.97
CA SER A 112 -8.79 18.44 -0.34
C SER A 112 -7.71 19.52 -0.44
N GLY A 113 -6.51 19.18 -0.91
CA GLY A 113 -5.35 20.08 -0.99
C GLY A 113 -4.46 20.08 0.26
N ASN A 114 -4.63 19.14 1.20
CA ASN A 114 -3.76 19.03 2.37
C ASN A 114 -2.42 18.37 1.97
N THR A 115 -1.30 18.89 2.51
CA THR A 115 0.04 18.38 2.23
C THR A 115 0.29 17.00 2.84
N LEU A 116 0.55 15.99 2.00
CA LEU A 116 0.87 14.61 2.38
C LEU A 116 2.37 14.38 2.60
N LEU A 117 3.23 15.05 1.82
CA LEU A 117 4.69 15.03 1.97
C LEU A 117 5.27 16.45 1.85
N PRO A 118 6.39 16.77 2.54
CA PRO A 118 7.05 18.07 2.42
C PRO A 118 7.35 18.44 0.96
N SER A 119 7.09 19.69 0.60
CA SER A 119 7.35 20.20 -0.75
C SER A 119 8.86 20.25 -1.05
N LYS A 120 9.20 20.04 -2.32
CA LYS A 120 10.59 19.99 -2.79
C LYS A 120 10.87 21.15 -3.73
N ALA A 121 11.87 21.97 -3.39
CA ALA A 121 12.36 23.01 -4.27
C ALA A 121 13.24 22.41 -5.38
N VAL A 122 12.94 22.76 -6.62
CA VAL A 122 13.66 22.40 -7.85
C VAL A 122 14.01 23.70 -8.60
N PRO A 123 14.82 24.61 -8.02
CA PRO A 123 15.11 25.91 -8.63
C PRO A 123 15.91 25.75 -9.93
N SER A 124 15.66 26.63 -10.89
CA SER A 124 16.41 26.72 -12.14
C SER A 124 16.60 28.18 -12.58
N GLN A 125 16.91 28.42 -13.85
CA GLN A 125 17.20 29.73 -14.42
C GLN A 125 16.72 29.83 -15.88
N ILE A 126 16.43 31.04 -16.36
CA ILE A 126 16.01 31.28 -17.76
C ILE A 126 17.04 30.68 -18.75
N GLY A 127 16.57 29.90 -19.72
CA GLY A 127 17.41 29.18 -20.69
C GLY A 127 18.06 27.88 -20.15
N GLY A 128 17.94 27.59 -18.85
CA GLY A 128 18.15 26.26 -18.30
C GLY A 128 16.92 25.37 -18.46
N THR A 129 16.95 24.16 -17.88
CA THR A 129 15.79 23.27 -17.76
C THR A 129 15.51 22.96 -16.29
N PHE A 130 14.37 22.34 -15.99
CA PHE A 130 14.12 21.76 -14.66
C PHE A 130 14.63 20.32 -14.56
N ASN A 131 14.81 19.84 -13.33
CA ASN A 131 15.10 18.44 -13.02
C ASN A 131 14.04 17.92 -12.04
N PHE A 132 12.79 17.95 -12.45
CA PHE A 132 11.69 17.42 -11.65
C PHE A 132 11.80 15.90 -11.50
N SER A 133 11.39 15.40 -10.34
CA SER A 133 11.23 13.97 -10.09
C SER A 133 9.79 13.52 -10.35
N VAL A 134 9.62 12.23 -10.65
CA VAL A 134 8.29 11.58 -10.70
C VAL A 134 7.61 11.61 -9.33
N ALA A 135 6.31 11.35 -9.32
CA ALA A 135 5.52 11.21 -8.10
C ALA A 135 6.06 10.09 -7.21
N GLU A 136 6.05 10.30 -5.89
CA GLU A 136 6.48 9.27 -4.93
C GLU A 136 5.30 8.38 -4.51
N PRO A 137 5.52 7.09 -4.21
CA PRO A 137 4.50 6.24 -3.62
C PRO A 137 4.21 6.70 -2.19
N ILE A 138 2.93 6.84 -1.83
CA ILE A 138 2.48 7.23 -0.49
C ILE A 138 1.59 6.12 0.05
N ASN A 139 1.92 5.58 1.23
CA ASN A 139 1.22 4.44 1.82
C ASN A 139 -0.26 4.75 2.10
N GLY A 140 -1.17 3.94 1.54
CA GLY A 140 -2.62 4.13 1.64
C GLY A 140 -3.23 5.01 0.55
N TYR A 141 -2.41 5.60 -0.32
CA TYR A 141 -2.82 6.57 -1.34
C TYR A 141 -2.46 6.11 -2.76
N GLN A 142 -3.26 6.55 -3.73
CA GLN A 142 -3.05 6.34 -5.17
C GLN A 142 -2.99 7.69 -5.89
N LEU A 143 -2.01 7.85 -6.78
CA LEU A 143 -1.81 9.08 -7.55
C LEU A 143 -2.95 9.28 -8.56
N ASP A 144 -3.57 10.45 -8.55
CA ASP A 144 -4.60 10.85 -9.52
C ASP A 144 -4.03 11.87 -10.51
N LEU A 145 -3.63 11.39 -11.69
CA LEU A 145 -3.09 12.24 -12.77
C LEU A 145 -4.16 13.17 -13.40
N THR A 146 -5.45 12.93 -13.15
CA THR A 146 -6.55 13.79 -13.62
C THR A 146 -6.77 14.98 -12.70
N LYS A 147 -6.42 14.86 -11.41
CA LYS A 147 -6.43 15.96 -10.42
C LYS A 147 -5.08 16.62 -10.25
N SER A 148 -3.98 15.90 -10.51
CA SER A 148 -2.62 16.42 -10.50
C SER A 148 -2.42 17.46 -11.61
N LYS A 149 -1.61 18.49 -11.37
CA LYS A 149 -1.47 19.66 -12.25
C LYS A 149 -0.02 20.08 -12.48
N VAL A 150 0.19 20.78 -13.59
CA VAL A 150 1.32 21.71 -13.76
C VAL A 150 0.77 23.13 -13.64
N LEU A 151 1.35 23.91 -12.73
CA LEU A 151 1.07 25.33 -12.54
C LEU A 151 2.30 26.12 -13.00
N THR A 152 2.11 27.14 -13.84
CA THR A 152 3.19 27.94 -14.43
C THR A 152 2.83 29.42 -14.36
N THR A 153 3.62 30.22 -13.64
CA THR A 153 3.44 31.68 -13.58
C THR A 153 4.30 32.35 -14.65
N ILE A 154 3.65 32.97 -15.64
CA ILE A 154 4.31 33.71 -16.73
C ILE A 154 3.89 35.17 -16.68
N ASN A 155 4.86 36.09 -16.55
CA ASN A 155 4.65 37.55 -16.49
C ASN A 155 3.62 38.02 -15.44
N GLY A 156 3.41 37.24 -14.37
CA GLY A 156 2.44 37.50 -13.29
C GLY A 156 1.10 36.79 -13.46
N SER A 157 0.84 36.19 -14.62
CA SER A 157 -0.36 35.38 -14.88
C SER A 157 -0.08 33.90 -14.58
N LEU A 158 -0.85 33.33 -13.66
CA LEU A 158 -0.87 31.89 -13.42
C LEU A 158 -1.60 31.16 -14.56
N GLN A 159 -0.98 30.12 -15.09
CA GLN A 159 -1.58 29.15 -16.01
C GLN A 159 -1.55 27.77 -15.37
N THR A 160 -2.59 26.97 -15.60
CA THR A 160 -2.75 25.65 -14.99
C THR A 160 -3.28 24.65 -16.01
N VAL A 161 -2.71 23.44 -16.03
CA VAL A 161 -3.16 22.31 -16.86
C VAL A 161 -3.05 21.04 -16.03
N THR A 162 -3.95 20.06 -16.20
CA THR A 162 -3.78 18.76 -15.50
C THR A 162 -2.60 17.99 -16.11
N ILE A 163 -1.94 17.15 -15.32
CA ILE A 163 -0.85 16.31 -15.85
C ILE A 163 -1.40 15.37 -16.93
N LYS A 164 -2.63 14.84 -16.78
CA LYS A 164 -3.23 13.97 -17.80
C LYS A 164 -3.50 14.69 -19.14
N GLU A 165 -3.91 15.95 -19.13
CA GLU A 165 -4.05 16.76 -20.36
C GLU A 165 -2.69 17.08 -20.98
N ALA A 166 -1.71 17.48 -20.15
CA ALA A 166 -0.36 17.81 -20.61
C ALA A 166 0.35 16.58 -21.22
N MET A 167 0.16 15.39 -20.65
CA MET A 167 0.60 14.11 -21.23
C MET A 167 0.01 13.89 -22.62
N GLY A 168 -1.29 14.14 -22.80
CA GLY A 168 -1.97 14.02 -24.09
C GLY A 168 -1.44 15.00 -25.13
N ALA A 169 -1.21 16.26 -24.74
CA ALA A 169 -0.64 17.30 -25.60
C ALA A 169 0.83 17.04 -25.98
N SER A 170 1.63 16.43 -25.09
CA SER A 170 3.00 16.00 -25.36
C SER A 170 3.09 14.64 -26.06
N HIS A 171 1.97 13.98 -26.36
CA HIS A 171 1.90 12.63 -26.96
C HIS A 171 2.67 11.55 -26.17
N VAL A 172 2.58 11.57 -24.84
CA VAL A 172 3.25 10.62 -23.94
C VAL A 172 2.25 9.83 -23.08
N GLU A 173 2.49 8.53 -22.91
CA GLU A 173 1.54 7.62 -22.26
C GLU A 173 1.82 7.40 -20.76
N THR A 174 3.07 7.57 -20.31
CA THR A 174 3.51 7.33 -18.93
C THR A 174 3.97 8.62 -18.23
N LEU A 175 3.89 8.64 -16.89
CA LEU A 175 4.37 9.77 -16.09
C LEU A 175 5.87 9.98 -16.26
N ASP A 176 6.67 8.92 -16.28
CA ASP A 176 8.12 8.97 -16.46
C ASP A 176 8.51 9.63 -17.79
N ALA A 177 7.80 9.29 -18.88
CA ALA A 177 8.00 9.90 -20.19
C ALA A 177 7.60 11.39 -20.19
N PHE A 178 6.56 11.77 -19.46
CA PHE A 178 6.15 13.16 -19.29
C PHE A 178 7.16 13.98 -18.48
N ILE A 179 7.65 13.46 -17.35
CA ILE A 179 8.66 14.14 -16.54
C ILE A 179 9.99 14.25 -17.29
N ALA A 180 10.40 13.20 -18.03
CA ALA A 180 11.54 13.27 -18.94
C ALA A 180 11.33 14.28 -20.08
N HIS A 181 10.12 14.45 -20.60
CA HIS A 181 9.80 15.43 -21.64
C HIS A 181 9.91 16.87 -21.12
N ILE A 182 9.30 17.21 -19.98
CA ILE A 182 9.37 18.58 -19.43
C ILE A 182 10.77 18.95 -18.94
N ASN A 183 11.56 18.00 -18.41
CA ASN A 183 12.95 18.23 -18.00
C ASN A 183 13.91 18.52 -19.17
N GLN A 184 13.46 18.31 -20.43
CA GLN A 184 14.18 18.70 -21.64
C GLN A 184 13.75 20.07 -22.19
N GLN A 185 12.68 20.69 -21.66
CA GLN A 185 12.20 21.98 -22.14
C GLN A 185 13.01 23.13 -21.54
N ALA A 186 13.56 23.98 -22.40
CA ALA A 186 14.30 25.17 -21.99
C ALA A 186 13.34 26.27 -21.50
N ILE A 187 13.60 26.81 -20.31
CA ILE A 187 12.73 27.78 -19.64
C ILE A 187 12.80 29.14 -20.37
N THR A 188 11.67 29.59 -20.90
CA THR A 188 11.59 30.80 -21.72
C THR A 188 11.50 32.09 -20.88
N ALA A 189 11.85 33.23 -21.50
CA ALA A 189 11.79 34.54 -20.84
C ALA A 189 10.37 34.89 -20.38
N GLY A 190 10.22 35.27 -19.11
CA GLY A 190 8.94 35.66 -18.50
C GLY A 190 8.33 34.61 -17.57
N VAL A 191 8.78 33.35 -17.62
CA VAL A 191 8.46 32.35 -16.59
C VAL A 191 9.13 32.76 -15.27
N GLN A 192 8.38 32.69 -14.17
CA GLN A 192 8.84 33.07 -12.82
C GLN A 192 8.78 31.91 -11.82
N ASP A 193 7.78 31.04 -11.95
CA ASP A 193 7.54 29.91 -11.05
C ASP A 193 6.86 28.76 -11.79
N VAL A 194 7.19 27.51 -11.41
CA VAL A 194 6.61 26.28 -11.94
C VAL A 194 6.41 25.25 -10.81
N GLU A 195 5.15 24.91 -10.52
CA GLU A 195 4.80 23.89 -9.53
C GLU A 195 4.26 22.62 -10.23
N LEU A 196 4.85 21.47 -9.93
CA LEU A 196 4.22 20.17 -10.15
C LEU A 196 3.43 19.78 -8.90
N GLN A 197 2.11 19.75 -9.04
CA GLN A 197 1.19 19.42 -7.98
C GLN A 197 0.69 17.99 -8.18
N TYR A 198 1.28 17.03 -7.47
CA TYR A 198 0.80 15.65 -7.45
C TYR A 198 -0.34 15.51 -6.43
N VAL A 199 -1.53 15.19 -6.92
CA VAL A 199 -2.73 14.97 -6.11
C VAL A 199 -2.99 13.47 -5.99
N TYR A 200 -3.29 13.03 -4.78
CA TYR A 200 -3.53 11.63 -4.44
C TYR A 200 -4.92 11.44 -3.83
N ASN A 201 -5.57 10.35 -4.19
CA ASN A 201 -6.80 9.88 -3.56
C ASN A 201 -6.45 8.75 -2.58
N ASN A 202 -7.25 8.49 -1.54
CA ASN A 202 -7.07 7.27 -0.75
C ASN A 202 -7.33 6.04 -1.65
N ILE A 203 -6.69 4.91 -1.34
CA ILE A 203 -6.95 3.65 -2.04
C ILE A 203 -8.33 3.13 -1.63
N THR A 204 -9.19 2.84 -2.62
CA THR A 204 -10.50 2.20 -2.40
C THR A 204 -10.32 0.77 -1.88
N VAL A 205 -11.11 0.42 -0.86
CA VAL A 205 -11.15 -0.93 -0.27
C VAL A 205 -12.54 -1.52 -0.50
N ASN A 206 -12.58 -2.73 -1.04
CA ASN A 206 -13.84 -3.43 -1.28
C ASN A 206 -14.42 -3.94 0.04
N GLY A 207 -15.64 -3.55 0.37
CA GLY A 207 -16.42 -4.16 1.45
C GLY A 207 -17.61 -4.91 0.86
N THR A 208 -17.95 -6.08 1.40
CA THR A 208 -19.12 -6.86 0.98
C THR A 208 -19.83 -7.49 2.17
N ILE A 209 -21.16 -7.60 2.13
CA ILE A 209 -21.96 -8.47 3.00
C ILE A 209 -22.52 -9.61 2.15
N THR A 210 -22.38 -10.85 2.62
CA THR A 210 -22.97 -12.04 1.99
C THR A 210 -23.86 -12.80 2.98
N TYR A 211 -24.89 -13.45 2.44
CA TYR A 211 -25.91 -14.18 3.21
C TYR A 211 -25.97 -15.60 2.64
N LEU A 212 -25.49 -16.59 3.39
CA LEU A 212 -25.19 -17.94 2.91
C LEU A 212 -25.91 -19.01 3.74
N ASP A 213 -26.25 -20.15 3.14
CA ASP A 213 -26.62 -21.36 3.89
C ASP A 213 -25.38 -22.11 4.43
N GLU A 214 -25.60 -23.20 5.15
CA GLU A 214 -24.53 -24.03 5.72
C GLU A 214 -23.61 -24.69 4.68
N SER A 215 -24.04 -24.79 3.42
CA SER A 215 -23.27 -25.32 2.29
C SER A 215 -22.54 -24.22 1.51
N GLY A 216 -22.77 -22.94 1.84
CA GLY A 216 -22.21 -21.78 1.15
C GLY A 216 -23.04 -21.26 -0.02
N ASN A 217 -24.29 -21.70 -0.19
CA ASN A 217 -25.19 -21.18 -1.24
C ASN A 217 -25.77 -19.81 -0.83
N THR A 218 -25.82 -18.87 -1.76
CA THR A 218 -26.37 -17.52 -1.54
C THR A 218 -27.89 -17.55 -1.28
N LEU A 219 -28.31 -17.09 -0.10
CA LEU A 219 -29.72 -16.96 0.30
C LEU A 219 -30.32 -15.59 -0.05
N LEU A 220 -29.52 -14.51 0.01
CA LEU A 220 -29.91 -13.16 -0.39
C LEU A 220 -28.79 -12.50 -1.22
N PRO A 221 -29.12 -11.60 -2.17
CA PRO A 221 -28.11 -10.89 -2.96
C PRO A 221 -27.06 -10.17 -2.11
N SER A 222 -25.79 -10.38 -2.44
CA SER A 222 -24.66 -9.75 -1.76
C SER A 222 -24.71 -8.22 -1.85
N LYS A 223 -24.37 -7.52 -0.77
CA LYS A 223 -24.38 -6.06 -0.70
C LYS A 223 -22.96 -5.51 -0.74
N ALA A 224 -22.66 -4.65 -1.71
CA ALA A 224 -21.41 -3.90 -1.72
C ALA A 224 -21.45 -2.77 -0.68
N VAL A 225 -20.39 -2.67 0.11
CA VAL A 225 -20.15 -1.64 1.14
C VAL A 225 -18.72 -1.09 0.92
N PRO A 226 -18.43 -0.44 -0.23
CA PRO A 226 -17.08 0.06 -0.50
C PRO A 226 -16.68 1.16 0.48
N SER A 227 -15.39 1.23 0.79
CA SER A 227 -14.79 2.30 1.57
C SER A 227 -13.37 2.60 1.06
N GLN A 228 -12.51 3.21 1.87
CA GLN A 228 -11.15 3.62 1.51
C GLN A 228 -10.21 3.48 2.72
N ILE A 229 -8.90 3.37 2.47
CA ILE A 229 -7.88 3.40 3.54
C ILE A 229 -8.08 4.66 4.42
N GLY A 230 -8.01 4.50 5.74
CA GLY A 230 -8.29 5.54 6.73
C GLY A 230 -9.77 5.88 6.93
N GLY A 231 -10.66 5.50 6.00
CA GLY A 231 -12.11 5.52 6.20
C GLY A 231 -12.58 4.34 7.06
N THR A 232 -13.90 4.26 7.31
CA THR A 232 -14.53 3.12 8.02
C THR A 232 -15.56 2.42 7.13
N PHE A 233 -16.00 1.22 7.51
CA PHE A 233 -17.12 0.56 6.84
C PHE A 233 -18.47 0.94 7.46
N ASN A 234 -19.55 0.76 6.69
CA ASN A 234 -20.92 0.90 7.16
C ASN A 234 -21.68 -0.41 6.93
N PHE A 235 -21.21 -1.49 7.57
CA PHE A 235 -21.88 -2.79 7.49
C PHE A 235 -23.24 -2.74 8.19
N SER A 236 -24.20 -3.48 7.63
CA SER A 236 -25.51 -3.69 8.24
C SER A 236 -25.52 -4.96 9.07
N VAL A 237 -26.39 -5.00 10.08
CA VAL A 237 -26.72 -6.22 10.84
C VAL A 237 -27.34 -7.29 9.92
N ALA A 238 -27.35 -8.54 10.38
CA ALA A 238 -27.92 -9.67 9.64
C ALA A 238 -29.41 -9.46 9.37
N GLU A 239 -29.89 -9.89 8.19
CA GLU A 239 -31.31 -9.82 7.85
C GLU A 239 -32.04 -11.10 8.30
N PRO A 240 -33.30 -11.01 8.77
CA PRO A 240 -34.10 -12.19 9.07
C PRO A 240 -34.51 -12.88 7.76
N ILE A 241 -34.23 -14.17 7.65
CA ILE A 241 -34.58 -15.00 6.48
C ILE A 241 -35.63 -16.03 6.93
N ASN A 242 -36.79 -16.05 6.28
CA ASN A 242 -37.90 -16.92 6.70
C ASN A 242 -37.54 -18.41 6.48
N GLY A 243 -37.60 -19.20 7.55
CA GLY A 243 -37.22 -20.63 7.52
C GLY A 243 -35.74 -20.87 7.81
N TYR A 244 -35.03 -19.89 8.37
CA TYR A 244 -33.59 -19.93 8.65
C TYR A 244 -33.23 -19.14 9.93
N GLN A 245 -32.32 -19.70 10.74
CA GLN A 245 -31.69 -19.05 11.90
C GLN A 245 -30.25 -18.63 11.58
N LEU A 246 -29.80 -17.49 12.10
CA LEU A 246 -28.42 -17.04 11.94
C LEU A 246 -27.46 -17.82 12.85
N ASP A 247 -26.44 -18.45 12.26
CA ASP A 247 -25.38 -19.15 13.01
C ASP A 247 -24.11 -18.28 13.09
N LEU A 248 -23.97 -17.55 14.21
CA LEU A 248 -22.77 -16.76 14.51
C LEU A 248 -21.49 -17.59 14.74
N THR A 249 -21.60 -18.92 14.88
CA THR A 249 -20.44 -19.83 14.95
C THR A 249 -19.88 -20.17 13.57
N LYS A 250 -20.72 -20.12 12.52
CA LYS A 250 -20.34 -20.34 11.12
C LYS A 250 -20.12 -19.04 10.35
N SER A 251 -20.82 -17.98 10.73
CA SER A 251 -20.66 -16.61 10.21
C SER A 251 -19.26 -16.06 10.50
N LYS A 252 -18.69 -15.27 9.58
CA LYS A 252 -17.28 -14.84 9.62
C LYS A 252 -17.08 -13.39 9.19
N VAL A 253 -15.98 -12.81 9.64
CA VAL A 253 -15.31 -11.72 8.94
C VAL A 253 -14.11 -12.30 8.19
N LEU A 254 -14.06 -12.07 6.88
CA LEU A 254 -12.93 -12.35 6.00
C LEU A 254 -12.24 -11.02 5.68
N THR A 255 -10.91 -11.02 5.58
CA THR A 255 -10.14 -9.82 5.24
C THR A 255 -8.89 -10.17 4.46
N THR A 256 -8.71 -9.56 3.30
CA THR A 256 -7.51 -9.70 2.46
C THR A 256 -6.55 -8.56 2.78
N ILE A 257 -5.39 -8.89 3.35
CA ILE A 257 -4.33 -7.94 3.72
C ILE A 257 -3.06 -8.32 2.97
N ASN A 258 -2.50 -7.41 2.18
CA ASN A 258 -1.28 -7.65 1.38
C ASN A 258 -1.34 -8.95 0.57
N GLY A 259 -2.50 -9.23 -0.05
CA GLY A 259 -2.78 -10.45 -0.81
C GLY A 259 -3.07 -11.71 0.02
N SER A 260 -2.87 -11.67 1.35
CA SER A 260 -3.14 -12.80 2.26
C SER A 260 -4.56 -12.73 2.82
N LEU A 261 -5.36 -13.79 2.61
CA LEU A 261 -6.69 -13.91 3.20
C LEU A 261 -6.58 -14.35 4.67
N GLN A 262 -7.19 -13.57 5.56
CA GLN A 262 -7.39 -13.88 6.97
C GLN A 262 -8.89 -14.05 7.24
N SER A 263 -9.25 -14.83 8.27
CA SER A 263 -10.65 -14.98 8.69
C SER A 263 -10.79 -15.29 10.18
N ILE A 264 -11.90 -14.84 10.76
CA ILE A 264 -12.32 -15.10 12.14
C ILE A 264 -13.84 -15.31 12.16
N THR A 265 -14.38 -16.18 13.01
CA THR A 265 -15.84 -16.27 13.16
C THR A 265 -16.39 -15.06 13.91
N ILE A 266 -17.61 -14.63 13.63
CA ILE A 266 -18.22 -13.48 14.32
C ILE A 266 -18.28 -13.74 15.82
N LYS A 267 -18.62 -14.95 16.25
CA LYS A 267 -18.63 -15.33 17.67
C LYS A 267 -17.26 -15.27 18.35
N GLU A 268 -16.17 -15.65 17.66
CA GLU A 268 -14.81 -15.49 18.20
C GLU A 268 -14.41 -14.02 18.30
N ALA A 269 -14.71 -13.21 17.28
CA ALA A 269 -14.42 -11.77 17.29
C ALA A 269 -15.20 -11.04 18.39
N MET A 270 -16.49 -11.35 18.55
CA MET A 270 -17.34 -10.87 19.65
C MET A 270 -16.74 -11.22 21.02
N ALA A 271 -16.42 -12.50 21.26
CA ALA A 271 -15.87 -12.96 22.53
C ALA A 271 -14.50 -12.34 22.85
N ALA A 272 -13.64 -12.14 21.84
CA ALA A 272 -12.34 -11.50 21.99
C ALA A 272 -12.44 -9.97 22.22
N SER A 273 -13.53 -9.34 21.77
CA SER A 273 -13.81 -7.91 21.98
C SER A 273 -14.60 -7.62 23.26
N HIS A 274 -14.97 -8.65 24.04
CA HIS A 274 -15.93 -8.57 25.15
C HIS A 274 -17.32 -8.00 24.74
N ILE A 275 -17.77 -8.29 23.52
CA ILE A 275 -19.05 -7.84 22.98
C ILE A 275 -20.08 -8.98 23.01
N GLU A 276 -21.25 -8.73 23.60
CA GLU A 276 -22.28 -9.76 23.81
C GLU A 276 -23.37 -9.81 22.71
N THR A 277 -23.58 -8.73 21.95
CA THR A 277 -24.64 -8.65 20.92
C THR A 277 -24.09 -8.39 19.52
N LEU A 278 -24.79 -8.88 18.50
CA LEU A 278 -24.41 -8.64 17.10
C LEU A 278 -24.46 -7.15 16.75
N ASP A 279 -25.48 -6.43 17.20
CA ASP A 279 -25.65 -5.01 16.89
C ASP A 279 -24.48 -4.17 17.41
N ALA A 280 -24.00 -4.46 18.63
CA ALA A 280 -22.83 -3.83 19.21
C ALA A 280 -21.53 -4.21 18.47
N PHE A 281 -21.42 -5.45 17.97
CA PHE A 281 -20.28 -5.88 17.16
C PHE A 281 -20.22 -5.13 15.82
N ILE A 282 -21.36 -5.03 15.12
CA ILE A 282 -21.45 -4.28 13.85
C ILE A 282 -21.20 -2.78 14.08
N ALA A 283 -21.76 -2.19 15.14
CA ALA A 283 -21.47 -0.82 15.52
C ALA A 283 -19.97 -0.61 15.86
N HIS A 284 -19.30 -1.60 16.44
CA HIS A 284 -17.88 -1.51 16.78
C HIS A 284 -16.98 -1.58 15.53
N ILE A 285 -17.20 -2.53 14.60
CA ILE A 285 -16.41 -2.62 13.36
C ILE A 285 -16.64 -1.43 12.42
N ASN A 286 -17.82 -0.82 12.43
CA ASN A 286 -18.11 0.38 11.65
C ASN A 286 -17.41 1.66 12.15
N GLN A 287 -16.80 1.63 13.34
CA GLN A 287 -16.01 2.73 13.91
C GLN A 287 -14.49 2.59 13.65
N GLN A 288 -14.04 1.50 13.03
CA GLN A 288 -12.62 1.21 12.84
C GLN A 288 -12.09 1.78 11.53
N ALA A 289 -10.99 2.53 11.61
CA ALA A 289 -10.28 3.05 10.46
C ALA A 289 -9.56 1.91 9.73
N ILE A 290 -9.73 1.82 8.42
CA ILE A 290 -9.20 0.72 7.61
C ILE A 290 -7.69 0.91 7.40
N ALA A 291 -6.89 -0.01 7.96
CA ALA A 291 -5.44 0.07 7.93
C ALA A 291 -4.84 -0.10 6.52
N VAL A 292 -3.63 0.45 6.33
CA VAL A 292 -2.84 0.33 5.10
C VAL A 292 -2.61 -1.16 4.75
N GLY A 293 -2.85 -1.52 3.48
CA GLY A 293 -2.61 -2.87 2.97
C GLY A 293 -3.84 -3.78 2.98
N VAL A 294 -4.94 -3.38 3.63
CA VAL A 294 -6.25 -4.02 3.48
C VAL A 294 -6.78 -3.76 2.05
N GLN A 295 -7.29 -4.79 1.40
CA GLN A 295 -7.75 -4.76 0.00
C GLN A 295 -9.23 -5.14 -0.14
N ASN A 296 -9.69 -6.07 0.70
CA ASN A 296 -11.08 -6.53 0.74
C ASN A 296 -11.47 -6.91 2.16
N VAL A 297 -12.70 -6.58 2.57
CA VAL A 297 -13.37 -7.11 3.77
C VAL A 297 -14.72 -7.70 3.37
N GLU A 298 -15.00 -8.91 3.81
CA GLU A 298 -16.29 -9.57 3.60
C GLU A 298 -16.89 -10.01 4.93
N LEU A 299 -18.13 -9.60 5.18
CA LEU A 299 -18.94 -9.99 6.32
C LEU A 299 -19.91 -11.09 5.87
N GLN A 300 -19.57 -12.33 6.21
CA GLN A 300 -20.34 -13.52 5.85
C GLN A 300 -21.33 -13.88 6.96
N TYR A 301 -22.61 -13.67 6.73
CA TYR A 301 -23.69 -14.20 7.57
C TYR A 301 -24.09 -15.59 7.06
N VAL A 302 -23.89 -16.61 7.89
CA VAL A 302 -24.22 -18.01 7.58
C VAL A 302 -25.44 -18.43 8.39
N TYR A 303 -26.38 -19.10 7.74
CA TYR A 303 -27.67 -19.46 8.30
C TYR A 303 -27.92 -20.97 8.28
N THR A 304 -28.45 -21.49 9.38
CA THR A 304 -28.98 -22.85 9.52
C THR A 304 -30.46 -22.84 9.15
N LYS A 305 -30.90 -23.77 8.30
CA LYS A 305 -32.31 -23.93 7.95
C LYS A 305 -33.13 -24.39 9.17
N ASP A 306 -34.33 -23.84 9.36
CA ASP A 306 -35.27 -24.27 10.39
C ASP A 306 -35.63 -25.75 10.19
N ALA A 307 -35.47 -26.56 11.24
CA ALA A 307 -35.82 -27.97 11.20
C ALA A 307 -37.35 -28.14 11.14
N VAL A 308 -37.86 -28.56 9.98
CA VAL A 308 -39.28 -28.88 9.82
C VAL A 308 -39.52 -30.25 10.45
N SER A 309 -40.48 -30.37 11.36
CA SER A 309 -40.93 -31.68 11.82
C SER A 309 -41.43 -32.47 10.62
N GLY A 310 -40.87 -33.66 10.39
CA GLY A 310 -41.49 -34.61 9.48
C GLY A 310 -42.85 -35.01 10.02
N GLY A 311 -43.75 -35.42 9.12
CA GLY A 311 -44.91 -36.19 9.53
C GLY A 311 -44.49 -37.57 10.00
N ASP A 312 -45.12 -38.06 11.07
CA ASP A 312 -44.90 -39.40 11.59
C ASP A 312 -45.16 -40.45 10.50
N ILE A 313 -44.17 -41.33 10.26
CA ILE A 313 -44.30 -42.45 9.32
C ILE A 313 -44.85 -43.65 10.10
N THR A 314 -46.12 -43.95 9.91
CA THR A 314 -46.75 -45.17 10.44
C THR A 314 -46.44 -46.36 9.53
N VAL A 315 -45.66 -47.32 10.04
CA VAL A 315 -45.43 -48.61 9.38
C VAL A 315 -46.38 -49.65 9.97
N SER A 316 -47.44 -49.96 9.23
CA SER A 316 -48.39 -51.03 9.55
C SER A 316 -47.94 -52.35 8.93
N TYR A 317 -48.07 -53.44 9.71
CA TYR A 317 -47.76 -54.80 9.26
C TYR A 317 -49.06 -55.58 9.11
N GLU A 318 -49.45 -55.86 7.86
CA GLU A 318 -50.68 -56.58 7.50
C GLU A 318 -50.38 -57.74 6.54
N ASP A 319 -51.27 -58.74 6.50
CA ASP A 319 -51.21 -59.83 5.53
C ASP A 319 -51.88 -59.50 4.17
N GLU A 320 -51.81 -60.43 3.21
CA GLU A 320 -52.41 -60.27 1.87
C GLU A 320 -53.95 -60.07 1.88
N SER A 321 -54.60 -60.28 3.03
CA SER A 321 -56.03 -60.07 3.28
C SER A 321 -56.33 -58.81 4.12
N GLY A 322 -55.31 -58.01 4.48
CA GLY A 322 -55.46 -56.81 5.30
C GLY A 322 -55.70 -57.09 6.78
N HIS A 323 -55.28 -58.26 7.29
CA HIS A 323 -55.33 -58.55 8.72
C HIS A 323 -54.02 -58.18 9.41
N LYS A 324 -54.12 -57.55 10.59
CA LYS A 324 -52.99 -56.93 11.27
C LYS A 324 -52.11 -57.95 11.99
N LEU A 325 -50.82 -57.96 11.65
CA LEU A 325 -49.82 -58.92 12.12
C LEU A 325 -48.99 -58.41 13.32
N ALA A 326 -48.88 -57.08 13.48
CA ALA A 326 -48.19 -56.44 14.59
C ALA A 326 -48.80 -55.06 14.91
N GLU A 327 -48.46 -54.48 16.06
CA GLU A 327 -48.73 -53.06 16.35
C GLU A 327 -47.99 -52.15 15.35
N ASP A 328 -48.53 -50.95 15.08
CA ASP A 328 -47.90 -50.05 14.12
C ASP A 328 -46.60 -49.47 14.69
N MET A 329 -45.53 -49.51 13.90
CA MET A 329 -44.29 -48.82 14.26
C MET A 329 -44.38 -47.38 13.75
N ILE A 330 -44.54 -46.43 14.66
CA ILE A 330 -44.44 -44.99 14.36
C ILE A 330 -42.97 -44.60 14.34
N GLN A 331 -42.47 -44.14 13.19
CA GLN A 331 -41.12 -43.58 13.04
C GLN A 331 -41.20 -42.08 12.76
N SER A 332 -40.80 -41.29 13.76
CA SER A 332 -40.74 -39.83 13.71
C SER A 332 -39.33 -39.32 13.38
N GLY A 333 -39.23 -38.12 12.84
CA GLY A 333 -37.96 -37.48 12.49
C GLY A 333 -38.16 -36.12 11.81
N ASN A 334 -37.13 -35.28 11.81
CA ASN A 334 -37.17 -33.98 11.14
C ASN A 334 -36.74 -34.08 9.67
N VAL A 335 -37.32 -33.25 8.81
CA VAL A 335 -36.89 -33.05 7.43
C VAL A 335 -35.96 -31.85 7.37
N GLY A 336 -34.69 -32.09 7.05
CA GLY A 336 -33.65 -31.09 6.77
C GLY A 336 -33.50 -30.86 5.28
#